data_AF-A0A4P7LU20-F1
#
_entry.id   AF-A0A4P7LU20-F1
#
_cell.length_a   1.000
_cell.length_b   1.000
_cell.length_c   1.000
_cell.angle_alpha   90.00
_cell.angle_beta   90.00
_cell.angle_gamma   90.00
#
_symmetry.space_group_name_H-M   'P 1'
#
loop_
_entity.id
_entity.type
_entity.pdbx_description
1 polymer ?
#
loop_
_entity_poly.entity_id
_entity_poly.type
_entity_poly.pdbx_seq_one_letter_code
_entity_poly.pdbx_strand_id
1 'polypeptide(L)'
;MFARIAGIRVIAAGANASSELACLSHYQPDIVVIGLRTASTRSLHDVRAIRSALPDCILLVLVDALAQPLRRACLEAGGDYCFDRTLELDAIGSTLGRLAVGA
;
A
#
# COMPACT_ATOMS: atom_id res chain seq x y z
N MET A 1 -5.79 13.19 0.69
CA MET A 1 -4.34 13.37 0.94
C MET A 1 -3.54 13.11 -0.33
N PHE A 2 -3.50 11.89 -0.85
CA PHE A 2 -2.59 11.49 -1.94
C PHE A 2 -2.72 12.32 -3.24
N ALA A 3 -3.94 12.66 -3.66
CA ALA A 3 -4.16 13.49 -4.85
C ALA A 3 -3.62 14.93 -4.75
N ARG A 4 -3.15 15.35 -3.57
CA ARG A 4 -2.52 16.68 -3.36
C ARG A 4 -0.99 16.63 -3.44
N ILE A 5 -0.40 15.45 -3.59
CA ILE A 5 1.05 15.28 -3.75
C ILE A 5 1.38 15.54 -5.22
N ALA A 6 2.24 16.51 -5.48
CA ALA A 6 2.69 16.82 -6.84
C ALA A 6 3.38 15.60 -7.47
N GLY A 7 3.08 15.34 -8.74
CA GLY A 7 3.58 14.16 -9.46
C GLY A 7 2.81 12.86 -9.19
N ILE A 8 1.80 12.87 -8.31
CA ILE A 8 0.93 11.70 -8.09
C ILE A 8 -0.44 11.91 -8.70
N ARG A 9 -0.89 10.92 -9.47
CA ARG A 9 -2.26 10.82 -9.98
C ARG A 9 -2.96 9.61 -9.36
N VAL A 10 -4.05 9.85 -8.63
CA VAL A 10 -4.90 8.78 -8.13
C VAL A 10 -5.82 8.31 -9.26
N ILE A 11 -5.58 7.09 -9.77
CA ILE A 11 -6.34 6.52 -10.89
C ILE A 11 -7.54 5.67 -10.44
N ALA A 12 -7.49 5.13 -9.22
CA ALA A 12 -8.56 4.33 -8.63
C ALA A 12 -8.50 4.41 -7.10
N ALA A 13 -9.63 4.13 -6.45
CA ALA A 13 -9.74 3.95 -5.01
C ALA A 13 -10.82 2.90 -4.71
N GLY A 14 -10.55 2.02 -3.75
CA GLY A 14 -11.47 0.95 -3.38
C GLY A 14 -11.40 0.62 -1.89
N ALA A 15 -12.42 -0.08 -1.40
CA ALA A 15 -12.56 -0.38 0.02
C ALA A 15 -12.01 -1.77 0.41
N ASN A 16 -11.83 -2.66 -0.55
CA ASN A 16 -11.47 -4.06 -0.30
C ASN A 16 -10.52 -4.57 -1.38
N ALA A 17 -9.32 -5.01 -0.97
CA ALA A 17 -8.30 -5.52 -1.88
C ALA A 17 -8.82 -6.67 -2.76
N SER A 18 -9.56 -7.62 -2.19
CA SER A 18 -10.04 -8.81 -2.92
C SER A 18 -11.02 -8.48 -4.06
N SER A 19 -11.86 -7.45 -3.92
CA SER A 19 -12.76 -7.03 -5.00
C SER A 19 -12.08 -6.13 -6.04
N GLU A 20 -10.97 -5.50 -5.68
CA GLU A 20 -10.28 -4.53 -6.53
C GLU A 20 -9.12 -5.14 -7.34
N LEU A 21 -8.75 -6.40 -7.11
CA LEU A 21 -7.66 -7.06 -7.83
C LEU A 21 -7.82 -6.99 -9.37
N ALA A 22 -9.05 -7.16 -9.88
CA ALA A 22 -9.31 -7.04 -11.31
C ALA A 22 -9.02 -5.63 -11.84
N CYS A 23 -9.41 -4.59 -11.08
CA CYS A 23 -9.11 -3.19 -11.40
C CYS A 23 -7.60 -2.95 -11.35
N LEU A 24 -6.92 -3.43 -10.31
CA LEU A 24 -5.48 -3.29 -10.12
C LEU A 24 -4.70 -3.90 -11.30
N SER A 25 -5.03 -5.12 -11.71
CA SER A 25 -4.42 -5.77 -12.87
C SER A 25 -4.73 -5.09 -14.19
N HIS A 26 -5.91 -4.46 -14.32
CA HIS A 26 -6.27 -3.71 -15.53
C HIS A 26 -5.51 -2.38 -15.65
N TYR A 27 -5.41 -1.63 -14.55
CA TYR A 27 -4.80 -0.30 -14.56
C TYR A 27 -3.28 -0.31 -14.43
N GLN A 28 -2.69 -1.41 -13.92
CA GLN A 28 -1.25 -1.54 -13.69
C GLN A 28 -0.63 -0.30 -13.01
N PRO A 29 -1.11 0.09 -11.82
CA PRO A 29 -0.58 1.26 -11.12
C PRO A 29 0.89 1.06 -10.73
N ASP A 30 1.66 2.15 -10.77
CA ASP A 30 3.05 2.16 -10.27
C ASP A 30 3.11 2.03 -8.74
N ILE A 31 2.08 2.53 -8.04
CA ILE A 31 1.98 2.52 -6.59
C ILE A 31 0.60 2.06 -6.15
N VAL A 32 0.54 1.07 -5.26
CA VAL A 32 -0.68 0.64 -4.57
C VAL A 32 -0.56 0.94 -3.09
N VAL A 33 -1.57 1.63 -2.54
CA VAL A 33 -1.70 1.88 -1.11
C VAL A 33 -2.82 1.01 -0.56
N ILE A 34 -2.49 0.04 0.29
CA ILE A 34 -3.48 -0.83 0.94
C ILE A 34 -3.62 -0.49 2.42
N GLY A 35 -4.86 -0.30 2.85
CA GLY A 35 -5.20 -0.18 4.27
C GLY A 35 -5.51 -1.53 4.89
N LEU A 36 -4.75 -1.94 5.91
CA LEU A 36 -5.07 -3.08 6.76
C LEU A 36 -5.70 -2.58 8.06
N ARG A 37 -6.77 -3.26 8.50
CA ARG A 37 -7.23 -3.18 9.89
C ARG A 37 -6.45 -4.21 10.71
N THR A 38 -6.44 -4.04 12.03
CA THR A 38 -5.63 -4.82 12.99
C THR A 38 -5.57 -6.32 12.70
N ALA A 39 -4.42 -6.92 13.06
CA ALA A 39 -3.94 -8.25 12.69
C ALA A 39 -5.05 -9.30 12.52
N SER A 40 -5.39 -9.59 11.27
CA SER A 40 -6.16 -10.77 10.90
C SER A 40 -5.35 -11.55 9.87
N THR A 41 -5.50 -12.87 9.83
CA THR A 41 -4.83 -13.71 8.82
C THR A 41 -5.12 -13.27 7.39
N ARG A 42 -6.27 -12.64 7.17
CA ARG A 42 -6.69 -12.06 5.88
C ARG A 42 -5.84 -10.85 5.48
N SER A 43 -5.33 -10.07 6.42
CA SER A 43 -4.61 -8.83 6.11
C SER A 43 -3.29 -9.11 5.36
N LEU A 44 -2.58 -10.17 5.71
CA LEU A 44 -1.38 -10.61 4.99
C LEU A 44 -1.71 -11.33 3.67
N HIS A 45 -2.86 -11.98 3.59
CA HIS A 45 -3.32 -12.62 2.35
C HIS A 45 -3.54 -11.58 1.25
N ASP A 46 -4.15 -10.44 1.58
CA ASP A 46 -4.40 -9.37 0.61
C ASP A 46 -3.10 -8.75 0.09
N VAL A 47 -2.10 -8.57 0.96
CA VAL A 47 -0.75 -8.10 0.55
C VAL A 47 -0.12 -9.07 -0.45
N ARG A 48 -0.14 -10.38 -0.15
CA ARG A 48 0.41 -11.40 -1.06
C ARG A 48 -0.33 -11.48 -2.39
N ALA A 49 -1.66 -11.35 -2.35
CA ALA A 49 -2.48 -11.40 -3.55
C ALA A 49 -2.18 -10.23 -4.49
N ILE A 50 -2.08 -9.00 -3.96
CA ILE A 50 -1.69 -7.82 -4.75
C ILE A 50 -0.28 -7.99 -5.29
N ARG A 51 0.67 -8.40 -4.43
CA ARG A 51 2.06 -8.60 -4.86
C ARG A 51 2.19 -9.64 -5.98
N SER A 52 1.40 -10.70 -5.93
CA SER A 52 1.36 -11.72 -7.00
C SER A 52 0.74 -11.19 -8.29
N ALA A 53 -0.24 -10.30 -8.21
CA ALA A 53 -0.92 -9.73 -9.37
C ALA A 53 -0.13 -8.59 -10.02
N LEU A 54 0.66 -7.85 -9.22
CA LEU A 54 1.42 -6.67 -9.62
C LEU A 54 2.86 -6.75 -9.06
N PRO A 55 3.74 -7.57 -9.66
CA PRO A 55 5.11 -7.73 -9.17
C PRO A 55 5.99 -6.48 -9.40
N ASP A 56 5.64 -5.59 -10.30
CA ASP A 56 6.49 -4.41 -10.57
C ASP A 56 5.98 -3.14 -9.86
N CYS A 57 4.86 -3.25 -9.16
CA CYS A 57 4.25 -2.15 -8.41
C CYS A 57 4.89 -1.97 -7.03
N ILE A 58 5.02 -0.73 -6.59
CA ILE A 58 5.36 -0.37 -5.21
C ILE A 58 4.14 -0.55 -4.32
N LEU A 59 4.20 -1.50 -3.41
CA LEU A 59 3.12 -1.82 -2.48
C LEU A 59 3.35 -1.19 -1.10
N LEU A 60 2.57 -0.16 -0.80
CA LEU A 60 2.62 0.59 0.46
C LEU A 60 1.47 0.18 1.38
N VAL A 61 1.81 -0.41 2.53
CA VAL A 61 0.86 -0.97 3.48
C VAL A 61 0.62 -0.01 4.65
N LEU A 62 -0.63 0.37 4.89
CA LEU A 62 -1.04 1.23 6.00
C LEU A 62 -1.77 0.42 7.06
N VAL A 63 -1.25 0.38 8.28
CA VAL A 63 -1.82 -0.41 9.37
C VAL A 63 -2.34 0.50 10.47
N ASP A 64 -3.52 0.18 11.01
CA ASP A 64 -4.02 0.82 12.24
C ASP A 64 -3.29 0.21 13.45
N ALA A 65 -2.63 1.04 14.27
CA ALA A 65 -1.86 0.64 15.47
C ALA A 65 -0.76 -0.39 15.16
N LEU A 66 0.27 0.05 14.45
CA LEU A 66 1.33 -0.79 13.92
C LEU A 66 2.29 -1.28 15.01
N ALA A 67 2.25 -2.58 15.30
CA ALA A 67 3.27 -3.26 16.10
C ALA A 67 4.43 -3.79 15.24
N GLN A 68 5.64 -3.86 15.80
CA GLN A 68 6.84 -4.32 15.10
C GLN A 68 6.71 -5.70 14.43
N PRO A 69 6.11 -6.74 15.06
CA PRO A 69 5.93 -8.03 14.40
C PRO A 69 5.04 -7.96 13.16
N LEU A 70 4.00 -7.12 13.20
CA LEU A 70 3.09 -6.93 12.08
C LEU A 70 3.76 -6.18 10.94
N ARG A 71 4.58 -5.16 11.25
CA ARG A 71 5.39 -4.46 10.24
C ARG A 71 6.24 -5.46 9.45
N ARG A 72 6.98 -6.30 10.18
CA ARG A 72 7.83 -7.33 9.57
C ARG A 72 7.03 -8.32 8.73
N ALA A 73 5.90 -8.80 9.24
CA ALA A 73 5.04 -9.71 8.50
C ALA A 73 4.47 -9.09 7.21
N CYS A 74 4.13 -7.79 7.21
CA CYS A 74 3.68 -7.08 6.00
C CYS A 74 4.80 -6.98 4.95
N LEU A 75 6.03 -6.69 5.38
CA LEU A 75 7.18 -6.63 4.47
C LEU A 75 7.51 -8.02 3.90
N GLU A 76 7.52 -9.05 4.75
CA GLU A 76 7.73 -10.45 4.33
C GLU A 76 6.61 -10.98 3.42
N ALA A 77 5.40 -10.41 3.52
CA ALA A 77 4.28 -10.73 2.63
C ALA A 77 4.38 -10.06 1.25
N GLY A 78 5.37 -9.19 1.02
CA GLY A 78 5.61 -8.53 -0.26
C GLY A 78 5.24 -7.05 -0.31
N GLY A 79 5.04 -6.39 0.84
CA GLY A 79 4.97 -4.93 0.90
C GLY A 79 6.36 -4.31 0.83
N ASP A 80 6.53 -3.27 0.03
CA ASP A 80 7.78 -2.50 -0.04
C ASP A 80 7.91 -1.52 1.12
N TYR A 81 6.77 -0.98 1.57
CA TYR A 81 6.68 -0.07 2.70
C TYR A 81 5.54 -0.47 3.63
N CYS A 82 5.72 -0.28 4.93
CA CYS A 82 4.66 -0.46 5.91
C CYS A 82 4.71 0.67 6.93
N PHE A 83 3.60 1.39 7.10
CA PHE A 83 3.46 2.56 7.96
C PHE A 83 2.24 2.46 8.87
N ASP A 84 2.33 3.08 10.04
CA ASP A 84 1.19 3.36 10.89
C ASP A 84 0.35 4.48 10.26
N ARG A 85 -0.93 4.19 9.99
CA ARG A 85 -1.84 5.13 9.32
C ARG A 85 -2.05 6.42 10.12
N THR A 86 -1.88 6.37 11.44
CA THR A 86 -2.17 7.48 12.36
C THR A 86 -0.92 8.24 12.79
N LEU A 87 0.20 7.52 12.99
CA LEU A 87 1.43 8.10 13.54
C LEU A 87 2.44 8.53 12.47
N GLU A 88 2.37 7.94 11.27
CA GLU A 88 3.42 8.09 10.23
C GLU A 88 2.91 8.84 8.99
N LEU A 89 1.88 9.69 9.12
CA LEU A 89 1.30 10.46 7.99
C LEU A 89 2.35 11.29 7.23
N ASP A 90 3.24 11.96 7.93
CA ASP A 90 4.31 12.76 7.30
C ASP A 90 5.33 11.89 6.56
N ALA A 91 5.65 10.71 7.12
CA ALA A 91 6.55 9.75 6.49
C ALA A 91 5.95 9.15 5.22
N ILE A 92 4.63 8.89 5.21
CA ILE A 92 3.89 8.45 4.01
C ILE A 92 3.97 9.52 2.93
N GLY A 93 3.64 10.77 3.27
CA GLY A 93 3.70 11.89 2.32
C GLY A 93 5.10 12.10 1.75
N SER A 94 6.12 12.07 2.61
CA SER A 94 7.52 12.22 2.20
C SER A 94 8.01 11.07 1.30
N THR A 95 7.61 9.84 1.61
CA THR A 95 7.97 8.66 0.80
C THR A 95 7.34 8.75 -0.58
N LEU A 96 6.05 9.02 -0.65
CA LEU A 96 5.33 9.22 -1.91
C LEU A 96 5.90 10.39 -2.73
N GLY A 97 6.26 11.50 -2.08
CA GLY A 97 6.91 12.63 -2.74
C GLY A 97 8.27 12.27 -3.36
N ARG A 98 9.08 11.43 -2.68
CA ARG A 98 10.35 10.94 -3.26
C ARG A 98 10.10 10.01 -4.44
N LEU A 99 9.12 9.11 -4.34
CA LEU A 99 8.77 8.19 -5.42
C LEU A 99 8.30 8.94 -6.67
N ALA A 100 7.57 10.04 -6.50
CA ALA A 100 7.12 10.89 -7.61
C ALA A 100 8.25 11.65 -8.33
N VAL A 101 9.45 11.77 -7.73
CA VAL A 101 10.62 12.44 -8.32
C VAL A 101 11.61 11.45 -8.92
N GLY A 102 11.56 10.18 -8.50
CA GLY A 102 12.48 9.12 -8.91
C GLY A 102 11.95 8.16 -9.97
N ALA A 103 10.76 8.40 -10.52
CA ALA A 103 10.13 7.63 -11.59
C ALA A 103 10.16 8.41 -12.92
#